data_AF-A0AAW7U735-F1
#
_entry.id   AF-A0AAW7U735-F1
#
_cell.length_a   1.000
_cell.length_b   1.000
_cell.length_c   1.000
_cell.angle_alpha   90.00
_cell.angle_beta   90.00
_cell.angle_gamma   90.00
#
_symmetry.space_group_name_H-M   'P 1'
#
loop_
_entity.id
_entity.type
_entity.pdbx_description
1 polymer ?
#
loop_
_entity_poly.entity_id
_entity_poly.type
_entity_poly.pdbx_seq_one_letter_code
_entity_poly.pdbx_strand_id
1 'polypeptide(L)'
;MKKSILILVAALPALALADVELYGNIRSGVSVSQVKTDTQRYTRTSVDDFGSYIGFKGSHPIGGGNNVIWQFEQDMPVGKSGSLREYFREKKKNSVLRTGD
;
A
#
# COMPACT_ATOMS: atom_id res chain seq x y z
N MET A 1 -3.76 -21.28 -17.39
CA MET A 1 -4.93 -20.42 -17.66
C MET A 1 -4.52 -18.99 -17.38
N LYS A 2 -4.52 -18.12 -18.40
CA LYS A 2 -4.01 -16.75 -18.33
C LYS A 2 -5.14 -15.86 -17.78
N LYS A 3 -4.99 -15.34 -16.56
CA LYS A 3 -5.96 -14.39 -15.98
C LYS A 3 -5.54 -12.98 -16.39
N SER A 4 -6.07 -12.50 -17.51
CA SER A 4 -5.89 -11.12 -17.96
C SER A 4 -6.64 -10.19 -17.00
N ILE A 5 -5.91 -9.54 -16.10
CA ILE A 5 -6.44 -8.42 -15.31
C ILE A 5 -6.52 -7.22 -16.25
N LEU A 6 -7.74 -6.91 -16.68
CA LEU A 6 -8.06 -5.67 -17.39
C LEU A 6 -7.95 -4.50 -16.41
N ILE A 7 -6.86 -3.74 -16.48
CA ILE A 7 -6.80 -2.39 -15.89
C ILE A 7 -7.44 -1.44 -16.91
N LEU A 8 -8.75 -1.18 -16.76
CA LEU A 8 -9.46 -0.15 -17.51
C LEU A 8 -10.02 0.91 -16.56
N VAL A 9 -9.15 1.64 -15.87
CA VAL A 9 -9.55 2.82 -15.10
C VAL A 9 -8.68 4.00 -15.51
N ALA A 10 -8.79 4.35 -16.79
CA ALA A 10 -8.41 5.66 -17.29
C ALA A 10 -9.53 6.07 -18.26
N ALA A 11 -10.28 7.11 -17.91
CA ALA A 11 -11.27 7.81 -18.75
C ALA A 11 -12.77 7.64 -18.46
N LEU A 12 -13.22 7.85 -17.21
CA LEU A 12 -14.46 8.63 -17.02
C LEU A 12 -14.29 9.59 -15.83
N PRO A 13 -13.84 10.84 -16.03
CA PRO A 13 -14.39 11.95 -15.27
C PRO A 13 -15.79 12.25 -15.84
N ALA A 14 -16.72 11.32 -15.66
CA ALA A 14 -18.12 11.56 -15.98
C ALA A 14 -18.72 12.36 -14.85
N LEU A 15 -18.69 13.69 -14.98
CA LEU A 15 -19.65 14.65 -14.43
C LEU A 15 -20.31 14.24 -13.09
N ALA A 16 -19.51 13.92 -12.07
CA ALA A 16 -19.98 13.81 -10.72
C ALA A 16 -19.58 15.10 -10.00
N LEU A 17 -20.56 15.81 -9.44
CA LEU A 17 -20.39 16.92 -8.50
C LEU A 17 -19.83 16.40 -7.16
N ALA A 18 -18.79 15.59 -7.20
CA ALA A 18 -18.13 15.01 -6.05
C ALA A 18 -16.69 15.52 -6.05
N ASP A 19 -16.30 16.24 -5.00
CA ASP A 19 -14.90 16.60 -4.80
C ASP A 19 -14.11 15.32 -4.58
N VAL A 20 -13.14 15.06 -5.46
CA VAL A 20 -12.21 13.92 -5.37
C VAL A 20 -10.79 14.45 -5.19
N GLU A 21 -10.15 14.01 -4.13
CA GLU A 21 -8.79 14.34 -3.74
C GLU A 21 -7.89 13.11 -3.93
N LEU A 22 -6.80 13.30 -4.69
CA LEU A 22 -5.70 12.35 -4.75
C LEU A 22 -4.71 12.66 -3.63
N TYR A 23 -4.39 11.67 -2.81
CA TYR A 23 -3.42 11.79 -1.72
C TYR A 23 -2.52 10.55 -1.66
N GLY A 24 -1.44 10.64 -0.91
CA GLY A 24 -0.51 9.52 -0.77
C GLY A 24 0.78 9.95 -0.10
N ASN A 25 1.62 8.98 0.23
CA ASN A 25 2.94 9.21 0.78
C ASN A 25 3.93 8.21 0.20
N ILE A 26 5.10 8.71 -0.17
CA ILE A 26 6.23 7.89 -0.58
C ILE A 26 7.26 7.90 0.55
N ARG A 27 7.58 6.72 1.07
CA ARG A 27 8.51 6.50 2.17
C ARG A 27 9.49 5.39 1.79
N SER A 28 10.67 5.77 1.35
CA SER A 28 11.77 4.84 1.04
C SER A 28 13.02 5.19 1.84
N GLY A 29 13.85 4.19 2.12
CA GLY A 29 15.16 4.39 2.71
C GLY A 29 16.15 3.29 2.37
N VAL A 30 17.42 3.58 2.64
CA VAL A 30 18.52 2.65 2.42
C VAL A 30 18.87 2.01 3.75
N SER A 31 18.79 0.69 3.81
CA SER A 31 19.25 -0.09 4.95
C SER A 31 20.57 -0.78 4.62
N VAL A 32 21.49 -0.78 5.58
CA VAL A 32 22.72 -1.57 5.52
C VAL A 32 22.68 -2.54 6.69
N SER A 33 22.61 -3.82 6.38
CA SER A 33 22.68 -4.90 7.36
C SER A 33 24.03 -5.58 7.29
N GLN A 34 24.64 -5.78 8.46
CA GLN A 34 25.90 -6.52 8.59
C GLN A 34 25.66 -7.72 9.51
N VAL A 35 25.93 -8.91 8.99
CA VAL A 35 25.89 -10.16 9.76
C VAL A 35 27.30 -10.71 9.81
N LYS A 36 27.81 -10.90 11.03
CA LYS A 36 29.11 -11.53 11.26
C LYS A 36 28.88 -12.94 11.80
N THR A 37 29.37 -13.92 11.05
CA THR A 37 29.54 -15.30 11.49
C THR A 37 31.02 -15.50 11.85
N ASP A 38 31.37 -16.50 12.67
CA ASP A 38 32.73 -16.74 13.18
C ASP A 38 33.84 -16.66 12.11
N THR A 39 33.53 -17.04 10.86
CA THR A 39 34.50 -17.06 9.76
C THR A 39 34.21 -16.07 8.63
N GLN A 40 33.04 -15.42 8.59
CA GLN A 40 32.64 -14.57 7.46
C GLN A 40 31.80 -13.36 7.88
N ARG A 41 32.05 -12.23 7.21
CA ARG A 41 31.26 -10.99 7.35
C ARG A 41 30.45 -10.78 6.07
N TYR A 42 29.13 -10.74 6.21
CA TYR A 42 28.21 -10.41 5.13
C TYR A 42 27.67 -9.00 5.33
N THR A 43 27.80 -8.16 4.31
CA THR A 43 27.19 -6.83 4.25
C THR A 43 26.15 -6.82 3.15
N ARG A 44 24.92 -6.42 3.46
CA ARG A 44 23.83 -6.28 2.49
C ARG A 44 23.26 -4.87 2.56
N THR A 45 23.36 -4.14 1.47
CA THR A 45 22.68 -2.86 1.25
C THR A 45 21.37 -3.12 0.51
N SER A 46 20.26 -2.61 1.04
CA SER A 46 18.93 -2.76 0.44
C SER A 46 18.21 -1.41 0.39
N VAL A 47 17.32 -1.27 -0.60
CA VAL A 47 16.34 -0.18 -0.66
C VAL A 47 15.02 -0.75 -0.16
N ASP A 48 14.57 -0.21 0.96
CA ASP A 48 13.35 -0.64 1.63
C ASP A 48 12.24 0.40 1.47
N ASP A 49 11.01 -0.10 1.49
CA ASP A 49 9.80 0.70 1.48
C ASP A 49 9.12 0.66 2.86
N PHE A 50 8.95 1.82 3.48
CA PHE A 50 8.32 1.95 4.80
C PHE A 50 6.80 2.13 4.71
N GLY A 51 6.17 1.50 3.71
CA GLY A 51 4.73 1.52 3.50
C GLY A 51 4.28 2.70 2.65
N SER A 52 4.88 2.89 1.48
CA SER A 52 4.37 3.86 0.50
C SER A 52 3.00 3.46 -0.03
N TYR A 53 2.14 4.44 -0.26
CA TYR A 53 0.79 4.21 -0.76
C TYR A 53 0.26 5.44 -1.49
N ILE A 54 -0.71 5.18 -2.36
CA ILE A 54 -1.50 6.18 -3.04
C ILE A 54 -2.98 5.95 -2.72
N GLY A 55 -3.78 7.00 -2.67
CA GLY A 55 -5.19 6.89 -2.38
C GLY A 55 -6.01 8.01 -3.01
N PHE A 56 -7.29 7.72 -3.16
CA PHE A 56 -8.31 8.67 -3.61
C PHE A 56 -9.37 8.77 -2.52
N LYS A 57 -9.76 10.00 -2.21
CA LYS A 57 -10.84 10.29 -1.26
C LYS A 57 -11.84 11.16 -1.99
N GLY A 58 -13.11 10.82 -1.91
CA GLY A 58 -14.16 11.66 -2.45
C GLY A 58 -15.27 11.91 -1.45
N SER A 59 -15.97 13.02 -1.64
CA SER A 59 -17.21 13.31 -0.90
C SER A 59 -18.33 13.67 -1.88
N HIS A 60 -19.52 13.11 -1.68
CA HIS A 60 -20.70 13.39 -2.47
C HIS A 60 -21.85 13.85 -1.58
N PRO A 61 -22.42 15.04 -1.82
CA PRO A 61 -23.58 15.50 -1.06
C PRO A 61 -24.81 14.64 -1.40
N ILE A 62 -25.47 14.10 -0.38
CA ILE A 62 -26.69 13.29 -0.53
C ILE A 62 -27.96 14.05 -0.11
N GLY A 63 -27.85 15.37 0.03
CA GLY A 63 -28.94 16.26 0.44
C GLY A 63 -29.04 16.43 1.96
N GLY A 64 -29.77 17.49 2.38
CA GLY A 64 -30.00 17.77 3.81
C GLY A 64 -28.75 18.14 4.62
N GLY A 65 -27.66 18.55 3.95
CA GLY A 65 -26.37 18.85 4.59
C GLY A 65 -25.49 17.63 4.88
N ASN A 66 -25.92 16.43 4.45
CA ASN A 66 -25.17 15.19 4.65
C ASN A 66 -24.32 14.84 3.43
N ASN A 67 -23.14 14.26 3.68
CA ASN A 67 -22.19 13.84 2.65
C ASN A 67 -21.83 12.37 2.82
N VAL A 68 -21.81 11.63 1.71
CA VAL A 68 -21.19 10.30 1.63
C VAL A 68 -19.72 10.50 1.34
N ILE A 69 -18.86 9.92 2.17
CA ILE A 69 -17.41 9.93 1.99
C ILE A 69 -16.98 8.53 1.57
N TRP A 70 -16.13 8.45 0.56
CA TRP A 70 -15.47 7.21 0.15
C TRP A 70 -13.97 7.40 0.10
N GLN A 71 -13.24 6.32 0.38
CA GLN A 71 -11.79 6.32 0.42
C GLN A 71 -11.29 5.01 -0.17
N PHE A 72 -10.38 5.12 -1.13
CA PHE A 72 -9.67 4.01 -1.72
C PHE A 72 -8.16 4.21 -1.52
N GLU A 73 -7.46 3.19 -1.02
CA GLU A 73 -6.01 3.20 -0.84
C GLU A 73 -5.39 1.96 -1.49
N GLN A 74 -4.25 2.16 -2.15
CA GLN A 74 -3.45 1.10 -2.75
C GLN A 74 -1.99 1.23 -2.30
N ASP A 75 -1.42 0.11 -1.84
CA ASP A 75 -0.01 0.03 -1.48
C ASP A 75 0.86 0.15 -2.76
N MET A 76 1.89 0.99 -2.72
CA MET A 76 2.82 1.24 -3.83
C MET A 76 4.27 1.01 -3.38
N PRO A 77 4.71 -0.25 -3.21
CA PRO A 77 6.04 -0.54 -2.70
C PRO A 77 7.15 0.03 -3.59
N VAL A 78 8.10 0.71 -2.98
CA VAL A 78 9.26 1.31 -3.67
C VAL A 78 10.53 0.54 -3.32
N GLY A 79 11.02 -0.26 -4.27
CA GLY A 79 12.25 -1.05 -4.10
C GLY A 79 12.01 -2.56 -4.18
N LYS A 80 13.09 -3.33 -3.96
CA LYS A 80 13.09 -4.80 -4.18
C LYS A 80 12.56 -5.59 -2.98
N SER A 81 12.43 -4.95 -1.81
CA SER A 81 12.15 -5.58 -0.51
C SER A 81 10.64 -5.80 -0.23
N GLY A 82 9.74 -5.30 -1.09
CA GLY A 82 8.31 -5.22 -0.77
C GLY A 82 8.01 -4.13 0.27
N SER A 83 6.73 -3.84 0.54
CA SER A 83 6.36 -2.83 1.53
C SER A 83 6.34 -3.42 2.95
N LEU A 84 6.87 -2.69 3.94
CA LEU A 84 6.73 -3.09 5.34
C LEU A 84 5.26 -3.20 5.79
N ARG A 85 4.38 -2.40 5.19
CA ARG A 85 2.95 -2.41 5.50
C ARG A 85 2.30 -3.74 5.12
N GLU A 86 2.67 -4.28 3.96
CA GLU A 86 2.25 -5.61 3.51
C GLU A 86 2.80 -6.72 4.42
N TYR A 87 4.09 -6.65 4.77
CA TYR A 87 4.70 -7.56 5.74
C TYR A 87 3.93 -7.63 7.06
N PHE A 88 3.60 -6.48 7.66
CA PHE A 88 2.83 -6.45 8.92
C PHE A 88 1.39 -6.93 8.75
N ARG A 89 0.74 -6.62 7.61
CA ARG A 89 -0.62 -7.09 7.30
C ARG A 89 -0.67 -8.61 7.21
N GLU A 90 0.31 -9.21 6.53
CA GLU A 90 0.41 -10.65 6.36
C GLU A 90 0.75 -11.35 7.69
N LYS A 91 1.67 -10.78 8.48
CA LYS A 91 1.95 -11.29 9.83
C LYS A 91 0.70 -11.29 10.72
N LYS A 92 -0.11 -10.22 10.67
CA LYS A 92 -1.38 -10.14 11.43
C LYS A 92 -2.40 -11.17 10.93
N LYS A 93 -2.53 -11.35 9.62
CA LYS A 93 -3.41 -12.38 9.05
C LYS A 93 -3.00 -13.77 9.53
N ASN A 94 -1.71 -14.09 9.50
CA ASN A 94 -1.19 -15.37 9.94
C ASN A 94 -1.27 -15.58 11.45
N SER A 95 -1.20 -14.52 12.27
CA SER A 95 -1.40 -14.64 13.72
C SER A 95 -2.87 -14.91 14.08
N VAL A 96 -3.82 -14.26 13.40
CA VAL A 96 -5.26 -14.49 13.64
C VAL A 96 -5.66 -15.92 13.28
N LEU A 97 -5.05 -16.50 12.24
CA LEU A 97 -5.29 -17.89 11.84
C LEU A 97 -4.70 -18.94 12.81
N ARG A 98 -3.86 -18.53 13.77
CA ARG A 98 -3.19 -19.45 14.72
C ARG A 98 -3.75 -19.42 16.14
N THR A 99 -4.73 -18.58 16.43
CA THR A 99 -5.42 -18.51 17.74
C THR A 99 -6.77 -19.22 17.70
N GLY A 100 -6.95 -20.16 16.78
CA GLY A 100 -8.22 -20.87 16.52
C GLY A 100 -8.27 -22.33 16.98
N ASP A 101 -7.33 -22.80 17.80
CA ASP A 101 -7.27 -24.18 18.32
C ASP A 101 -7.39 -24.22 19.86
#